data_AF-A0A814AAS1-F1
#
_entry.id   AF-A0A814AAS1-F1
#
_cell.length_a   1.000
_cell.length_b   1.000
_cell.length_c   1.000
_cell.angle_alpha   90.00
_cell.angle_beta   90.00
_cell.angle_gamma   90.00
#
_symmetry.space_group_name_H-M   'P 1'
#
loop_
_entity.id
_entity.type
_entity.pdbx_description
1 polymer ?
#
loop_
_entity_poly.entity_id
_entity_poly.type
_entity_poly.pdbx_seq_one_letter_code
_entity_poly.pdbx_strand_id
1 'polypeptide(L)'
;MYLTRCLRSQRQSLAHIVDHYAQYPPTGLTLKKIIEFAREGDAQQSFLFLRNELPVRLASMMKEMGHLPSRLLEMPSVKTVNGWYGTSLFELYSFRDSQPTNEIVRKFTEVLQNIRKRHTTVIETLAQGYMEFSDSGKVKEYEESQIQYFLNRFHLSRISIRLLIYQHTMCFGEEIPEHPTHLGFVDPLCYVEDIIKDAFENAQFLCEGYYLTAPSLELRCINATNPDEPICIAYVPSHLYHIMFELFKNSMRATVEYAE
;
A
#
# COMPACT_ATOMS: atom_id res chain seq x y z
N MET A 1 16.41 -12.37 -33.02
CA MET A 1 17.70 -12.20 -32.30
C MET A 1 17.87 -10.83 -31.62
N TYR A 2 17.51 -9.70 -32.25
CA TYR A 2 17.66 -8.36 -31.64
C TYR A 2 16.74 -8.09 -30.44
N LEU A 3 15.44 -8.43 -30.54
CA LEU A 3 14.48 -8.31 -29.43
C LEU A 3 14.92 -9.13 -28.19
N THR A 4 15.39 -10.35 -28.43
CA THR A 4 15.89 -11.25 -27.37
C THR A 4 17.15 -10.70 -26.69
N ARG A 5 18.02 -9.99 -27.42
CA ARG A 5 19.25 -9.39 -26.89
C ARG A 5 18.98 -8.10 -26.11
N CYS A 6 18.03 -7.28 -26.56
CA CYS A 6 17.57 -6.08 -25.85
C CYS A 6 16.87 -6.43 -24.52
N LEU A 7 15.96 -7.41 -24.53
CA LEU A 7 15.30 -7.91 -23.32
C LEU A 7 16.30 -8.50 -22.32
N ARG A 8 17.36 -9.18 -22.80
CA ARG A 8 18.42 -9.74 -21.95
C ARG A 8 19.29 -8.64 -21.33
N SER A 9 19.62 -7.60 -22.09
CA SER A 9 20.34 -6.42 -21.60
C SER A 9 19.52 -5.65 -20.56
N GLN A 10 18.21 -5.48 -20.79
CA GLN A 10 17.31 -4.78 -19.89
C GLN A 10 17.06 -5.58 -18.59
N ARG A 11 17.02 -6.92 -18.67
CA ARG A 11 16.99 -7.79 -17.49
C ARG A 11 18.30 -7.74 -16.68
N GLN A 12 19.45 -7.70 -17.34
CA GLN A 12 20.75 -7.54 -16.67
C GLN A 12 20.88 -6.17 -15.99
N SER A 13 20.38 -5.10 -16.62
CA SER A 13 20.35 -3.77 -15.98
C SER A 13 19.41 -3.74 -14.78
N LEU A 14 18.23 -4.37 -14.86
CA LEU A 14 17.28 -4.38 -13.75
C LEU A 14 17.82 -5.15 -12.54
N ALA A 15 18.45 -6.31 -12.75
CA ALA A 15 19.06 -7.08 -11.66
C ALA A 15 20.11 -6.25 -10.91
N HIS A 16 20.98 -5.54 -11.64
CA HIS A 16 21.97 -4.65 -11.04
C HIS A 16 21.33 -3.50 -10.24
N ILE A 17 20.25 -2.89 -10.75
CA ILE A 17 19.51 -1.84 -10.02
C ILE A 17 18.91 -2.41 -8.73
N VAL A 18 18.30 -3.60 -8.79
CA VAL A 18 17.73 -4.27 -7.62
C VAL A 18 18.81 -4.56 -6.58
N ASP A 19 19.94 -5.13 -6.99
CA ASP A 19 21.07 -5.43 -6.09
C ASP A 19 21.61 -4.16 -5.41
N HIS A 20 21.76 -3.08 -6.19
CA HIS A 20 22.25 -1.81 -5.67
C HIS A 20 21.30 -1.17 -4.65
N TYR A 21 19.99 -1.16 -4.90
CA TYR A 21 19.05 -0.48 -4.00
C TYR A 21 18.61 -1.34 -2.81
N ALA A 22 18.55 -2.66 -2.95
CA ALA A 22 18.10 -3.56 -1.90
C ALA A 22 19.10 -3.70 -0.73
N GLN A 23 20.34 -3.24 -0.89
CA GLN A 23 21.32 -3.21 0.20
C GLN A 23 21.05 -2.10 1.23
N TYR A 24 20.23 -1.09 0.87
CA TYR A 24 19.92 0.03 1.75
C TYR A 24 18.67 -0.26 2.57
N PRO A 25 18.65 0.04 3.88
CA PRO A 25 17.44 -0.07 4.68
C PRO A 25 16.44 1.04 4.34
N PRO A 26 15.13 0.77 4.32
CA PRO A 26 14.11 1.81 4.19
C PRO A 26 14.16 2.82 5.33
N THR A 27 13.89 4.09 5.03
CA THR A 27 13.84 5.17 6.04
C THR A 27 12.51 5.14 6.79
N GLY A 28 12.56 4.97 8.12
CA GLY A 28 11.39 5.09 8.98
C GLY A 28 10.91 6.55 9.11
N LEU A 29 9.62 6.80 8.83
CA LEU A 29 8.97 8.10 9.02
C LEU A 29 7.89 8.00 10.10
N THR A 30 7.85 8.99 10.98
CA THR A 30 6.77 9.14 11.97
C THR A 30 5.63 9.96 11.37
N LEU A 31 4.40 9.76 11.87
CA LEU A 31 3.26 10.59 11.47
C LEU A 31 3.52 12.08 11.71
N LYS A 32 4.19 12.43 12.81
CA LYS A 32 4.62 13.80 13.10
C LYS A 32 5.45 14.40 11.95
N LYS A 33 6.48 13.68 11.47
CA LYS A 33 7.32 14.15 10.34
C LYS A 33 6.51 14.30 9.05
N ILE A 34 5.57 13.40 8.79
CA ILE A 34 4.70 13.47 7.59
C ILE A 34 3.80 14.71 7.67
N ILE A 35 3.18 14.96 8.82
CA ILE A 35 2.30 16.13 9.05
C ILE A 35 3.09 17.44 8.94
N GLU A 36 4.26 17.52 9.59
CA GLU A 36 5.14 18.70 9.52
C GLU A 36 5.54 18.98 8.07
N PHE A 37 5.97 17.95 7.33
CA PHE A 37 6.32 18.08 5.92
C PHE A 37 5.14 18.51 5.06
N ALA A 38 3.93 18.01 5.31
CA ALA A 38 2.75 18.40 4.56
C ALA A 38 2.35 19.88 4.72
N ARG A 39 2.77 20.52 5.83
CA ARG A 39 2.47 21.94 6.11
C ARG A 39 3.49 22.89 5.52
N GLU A 40 4.77 22.51 5.56
CA GLU A 40 5.88 23.44 5.28
C GLU A 40 6.77 22.98 4.11
N GLY A 41 6.67 21.72 3.70
CA GLY A 41 7.51 21.13 2.67
C GLY A 41 7.07 21.48 1.25
N ASP A 42 8.02 21.40 0.33
CA ASP A 42 7.79 21.64 -1.10
C ASP A 42 7.92 20.36 -1.95
N ALA A 43 7.45 20.45 -3.19
CA ALA A 43 7.44 19.32 -4.11
C ALA A 43 8.85 18.85 -4.50
N GLN A 44 9.82 19.77 -4.53
CA GLN A 44 11.22 19.52 -4.86
C GLN A 44 11.91 18.68 -3.77
N GLN A 45 11.71 19.04 -2.50
CA GLN A 45 12.19 18.28 -1.34
C GLN A 45 11.56 16.89 -1.30
N SER A 46 10.25 16.80 -1.54
CA SER A 46 9.54 15.53 -1.61
C SER A 46 10.11 14.63 -2.72
N PHE A 47 10.34 15.20 -3.91
CA PHE A 47 10.99 14.51 -5.03
C PHE A 47 12.39 14.00 -4.66
N LEU A 48 13.24 14.83 -4.05
CA LEU A 48 14.61 14.44 -3.68
C LEU A 48 14.63 13.27 -2.67
N PHE A 49 13.67 13.23 -1.76
CA PHE A 49 13.49 12.09 -0.86
C PHE A 49 12.99 10.85 -1.62
N LEU A 50 11.88 10.97 -2.34
CA LEU A 50 11.20 9.84 -2.96
C LEU A 50 11.98 9.19 -4.10
N ARG A 51 12.75 9.97 -4.89
CA ARG A 51 13.61 9.42 -5.96
C ARG A 51 14.66 8.45 -5.43
N ASN A 52 15.01 8.56 -4.14
CA ASN A 52 15.97 7.67 -3.49
C ASN A 52 15.25 6.58 -2.68
N GLU A 53 14.21 6.95 -1.93
CA GLU A 53 13.51 6.05 -1.00
C GLU A 53 12.64 5.01 -1.72
N LEU A 54 11.90 5.38 -2.77
CA LEU A 54 11.00 4.45 -3.46
C LEU A 54 11.75 3.31 -4.17
N PRO A 55 12.88 3.55 -4.88
CA PRO A 55 13.71 2.48 -5.41
C PRO A 55 14.21 1.49 -4.34
N VAL A 56 14.61 1.98 -3.16
CA VAL A 56 15.03 1.12 -2.03
C VAL A 56 13.91 0.16 -1.61
N ARG A 57 12.69 0.68 -1.42
CA ARG A 57 11.54 -0.14 -1.00
C ARG A 57 11.11 -1.14 -2.07
N LEU A 58 11.07 -0.71 -3.33
CA LEU A 58 10.71 -1.59 -4.45
C LEU A 58 11.77 -2.69 -4.66
N ALA A 59 13.05 -2.34 -4.67
CA ALA A 59 14.14 -3.31 -4.83
C ALA A 59 14.19 -4.31 -3.68
N SER A 60 14.06 -3.84 -2.44
CA SER A 60 13.93 -4.72 -1.25
C SER A 60 12.76 -5.69 -1.43
N MET A 61 11.59 -5.20 -1.87
CA MET A 61 10.43 -6.06 -2.08
C MET A 61 10.64 -7.08 -3.21
N MET A 62 11.33 -6.70 -4.29
CA MET A 62 11.69 -7.64 -5.36
C MET A 62 12.65 -8.73 -4.87
N LYS A 63 13.59 -8.40 -3.97
CA LYS A 63 14.45 -9.39 -3.30
C LYS A 63 13.65 -10.34 -2.41
N GLU A 64 12.72 -9.81 -1.62
CA GLU A 64 11.80 -10.60 -0.79
C GLU A 64 10.94 -11.54 -1.65
N MET A 65 10.41 -11.08 -2.79
CA MET A 65 9.69 -11.95 -3.75
C MET A 65 10.58 -13.09 -4.24
N GLY A 66 11.87 -12.84 -4.48
CA GLY A 66 12.82 -13.86 -4.91
C GLY A 66 13.01 -15.03 -3.93
N HIS A 67 12.57 -14.91 -2.68
CA HIS A 67 12.61 -15.98 -1.68
C HIS A 67 11.34 -16.84 -1.63
N LEU A 68 10.33 -16.54 -2.45
CA LEU A 68 9.15 -17.39 -2.57
C LEU A 68 9.52 -18.77 -3.13
N PRO A 69 8.72 -19.82 -2.84
CA PRO A 69 8.92 -21.15 -3.40
C PRO A 69 9.07 -21.10 -4.93
N SER A 70 10.06 -21.78 -5.48
CA SER A 70 10.37 -21.68 -6.92
C SER A 70 9.17 -22.04 -7.81
N ARG A 71 8.33 -23.00 -7.39
CA ARG A 71 7.09 -23.35 -8.11
C ARG A 71 6.09 -22.19 -8.11
N LEU A 72 5.96 -21.45 -7.01
CA LEU A 72 5.09 -20.27 -6.93
C LEU A 72 5.64 -19.11 -7.79
N LEU A 73 6.96 -18.91 -7.83
CA LEU A 73 7.60 -17.92 -8.71
C LEU A 73 7.35 -18.16 -10.20
N GLU A 74 7.10 -19.42 -10.58
CA GLU A 74 6.79 -19.77 -11.97
C GLU A 74 5.34 -19.44 -12.38
N MET A 75 4.45 -19.16 -11.42
CA MET A 75 3.04 -18.87 -11.67
C MET A 75 2.87 -17.58 -12.49
N PRO A 76 2.04 -17.59 -13.56
CA PRO A 76 1.81 -16.43 -14.43
C PRO A 76 1.47 -15.15 -13.66
N SER A 77 0.62 -15.24 -12.64
CA SER A 77 0.18 -14.09 -11.87
C SER A 77 1.32 -13.50 -11.01
N VAL A 78 2.16 -14.36 -10.40
CA VAL A 78 3.33 -13.91 -9.62
C VAL A 78 4.38 -13.26 -10.54
N LYS A 79 4.61 -13.82 -11.73
CA LYS A 79 5.48 -13.20 -12.75
C LYS A 79 4.98 -11.84 -13.20
N THR A 80 3.67 -11.68 -13.34
CA THR A 80 3.03 -10.41 -13.70
C THR A 80 3.30 -9.34 -12.63
N VAL A 81 3.08 -9.68 -11.36
CA VAL A 81 3.36 -8.78 -10.24
C VAL A 81 4.84 -8.40 -10.17
N ASN A 82 5.75 -9.38 -10.30
CA ASN A 82 7.18 -9.10 -10.33
C ASN A 82 7.56 -8.17 -11.51
N GLY A 83 6.92 -8.37 -12.67
CA GLY A 83 7.04 -7.48 -13.82
C GLY A 83 6.63 -6.04 -13.51
N TRP A 84 5.49 -5.84 -12.83
CA TRP A 84 5.03 -4.50 -12.43
C TRP A 84 5.98 -3.79 -11.47
N TYR A 85 6.56 -4.51 -10.50
CA TYR A 85 7.58 -3.95 -9.60
C TYR A 85 8.84 -3.56 -10.38
N GLY A 86 9.29 -4.41 -11.30
CA GLY A 86 10.43 -4.13 -12.17
C GLY A 86 10.23 -2.89 -13.06
N THR A 87 9.04 -2.75 -13.68
CA THR A 87 8.69 -1.56 -14.47
C THR A 87 8.69 -0.30 -13.62
N SER A 88 8.04 -0.32 -12.45
CA SER A 88 8.01 0.82 -11.53
C SER A 88 9.41 1.23 -11.07
N LEU A 89 10.27 0.25 -10.74
CA LEU A 89 11.65 0.52 -10.34
C LEU A 89 12.45 1.18 -11.48
N PHE A 90 12.30 0.67 -12.70
CA PHE A 90 13.00 1.21 -13.86
C PHE A 90 12.56 2.64 -14.21
N GLU A 91 11.25 2.92 -14.13
CA GLU A 91 10.72 4.29 -14.32
C GLU A 91 11.21 5.26 -13.25
N LEU A 92 11.32 4.84 -11.99
CA LEU A 92 11.88 5.69 -10.93
C LEU A 92 13.39 5.91 -11.13
N TYR A 93 14.10 4.88 -11.58
CA TYR A 93 15.55 4.94 -11.81
C TYR A 93 15.96 5.97 -12.86
N SER A 94 15.08 6.35 -13.79
CA SER A 94 15.38 7.42 -14.76
C SER A 94 15.54 8.80 -14.12
N PHE A 95 15.11 8.99 -12.87
CA PHE A 95 15.18 10.27 -12.15
C PHE A 95 16.37 10.40 -11.19
N ARG A 96 17.20 9.35 -11.03
CA ARG A 96 18.22 9.26 -9.97
C ARG A 96 19.21 10.45 -9.95
N ASP A 97 19.59 10.93 -11.14
CA ASP A 97 20.57 12.01 -11.33
C ASP A 97 19.91 13.35 -11.74
N SER A 98 18.56 13.40 -11.78
CA SER A 98 17.82 14.58 -12.27
C SER A 98 17.77 15.69 -11.23
N GLN A 99 17.97 16.94 -11.64
CA GLN A 99 17.79 18.09 -10.75
C GLN A 99 16.30 18.36 -10.47
N PRO A 100 15.94 18.89 -9.29
CA PRO A 100 14.54 19.08 -8.88
C PRO A 100 13.93 20.34 -9.53
N THR A 101 13.91 20.39 -10.86
CA THR A 101 13.22 21.47 -11.58
C THR A 101 11.71 21.20 -11.61
N ASN A 102 10.90 22.25 -11.74
CA ASN A 102 9.43 22.12 -11.79
C ASN A 102 8.96 21.13 -12.87
N GLU A 103 9.61 21.12 -14.03
CA GLU A 103 9.28 20.19 -15.12
C GLU A 103 9.58 18.73 -14.74
N ILE A 104 10.72 18.48 -14.09
CA ILE A 104 11.12 17.14 -13.64
C ILE A 104 10.19 16.66 -12.53
N VAL A 105 9.87 17.52 -11.56
CA VAL A 105 8.95 17.18 -10.47
C VAL A 105 7.57 16.85 -11.03
N ARG A 106 7.04 17.64 -11.98
CA ARG A 106 5.75 17.34 -12.64
C ARG A 106 5.76 15.98 -13.34
N LYS A 107 6.81 15.68 -14.12
CA LYS A 107 6.98 14.36 -14.76
C LYS A 107 7.09 13.23 -13.75
N PHE A 108 7.77 13.46 -12.63
CA PHE A 108 7.88 12.49 -11.55
C PHE A 108 6.51 12.22 -10.91
N THR A 109 5.70 13.25 -10.65
CA THR A 109 4.33 13.11 -10.13
C THR A 109 3.46 12.25 -11.06
N GLU A 110 3.53 12.46 -12.38
CA GLU A 110 2.83 11.62 -13.38
C GLU A 110 3.27 10.15 -13.30
N VAL A 111 4.58 9.91 -13.16
CA VAL A 111 5.12 8.55 -12.98
C VAL A 111 4.61 7.91 -11.69
N LEU A 112 4.55 8.66 -10.58
CA LEU A 112 3.99 8.17 -9.32
C LEU A 112 2.51 7.79 -9.46
N GLN A 113 1.70 8.60 -10.16
CA GLN A 113 0.30 8.29 -10.46
C GLN A 113 0.17 7.02 -11.30
N ASN A 114 1.05 6.82 -12.28
CA ASN A 114 1.07 5.61 -13.11
C ASN A 114 1.47 4.36 -12.30
N ILE A 115 2.46 4.49 -11.41
CA ILE A 115 2.85 3.42 -10.48
C ILE A 115 1.67 3.05 -9.57
N ARG A 116 0.97 4.05 -9.02
CA ARG A 116 -0.23 3.86 -8.19
C ARG A 116 -1.29 3.05 -8.93
N LYS A 117 -1.64 3.46 -10.17
CA LYS A 117 -2.60 2.77 -11.03
C LYS A 117 -2.18 1.33 -11.33
N ARG A 118 -0.93 1.12 -11.74
CA ARG A 118 -0.36 -0.20 -12.04
C ARG A 118 -0.42 -1.15 -10.84
N HIS A 119 -0.23 -0.64 -9.63
CA HIS A 119 -0.16 -1.43 -8.41
C HIS A 119 -1.52 -1.65 -7.72
N THR A 120 -2.62 -1.23 -8.35
CA THR A 120 -3.98 -1.32 -7.78
C THR A 120 -4.35 -2.77 -7.47
N THR A 121 -4.23 -3.67 -8.44
CA THR A 121 -4.72 -5.06 -8.38
C THR A 121 -3.69 -6.08 -7.91
N VAL A 122 -2.64 -5.63 -7.23
CA VAL A 122 -1.52 -6.52 -6.85
C VAL A 122 -1.96 -7.61 -5.87
N ILE A 123 -2.88 -7.30 -4.94
CA ILE A 123 -3.32 -8.27 -3.93
C ILE A 123 -4.14 -9.38 -4.60
N GLU A 124 -5.08 -8.99 -5.44
CA GLU A 124 -5.95 -9.86 -6.22
C GLU A 124 -5.12 -10.75 -7.14
N THR A 125 -4.11 -10.17 -7.80
CA THR A 125 -3.21 -10.91 -8.69
C THR A 125 -2.30 -11.87 -7.91
N LEU A 126 -1.79 -11.48 -6.74
CA LEU A 126 -1.02 -12.41 -5.88
C LEU A 126 -1.90 -13.54 -5.34
N ALA A 127 -3.14 -13.25 -4.95
CA ALA A 127 -4.11 -14.27 -4.54
C ALA A 127 -4.37 -15.25 -5.69
N GLN A 128 -4.55 -14.76 -6.92
CA GLN A 128 -4.66 -15.60 -8.10
C GLN A 128 -3.41 -16.46 -8.32
N GLY A 129 -2.21 -15.91 -8.10
CA GLY A 129 -0.96 -16.66 -8.16
C GLY A 129 -0.85 -17.77 -7.11
N TYR A 130 -1.40 -17.55 -5.92
CA TYR A 130 -1.52 -18.60 -4.90
C TYR A 130 -2.51 -19.71 -5.31
N MET A 131 -3.65 -19.34 -5.91
CA MET A 131 -4.62 -20.31 -6.44
C MET A 131 -3.99 -21.16 -7.55
N GLU A 132 -3.32 -20.52 -8.53
CA GLU A 132 -2.57 -21.22 -9.59
C GLU A 132 -1.55 -22.23 -9.01
N PHE A 133 -0.85 -21.81 -7.95
CA PHE A 133 0.13 -22.65 -7.27
C PHE A 133 -0.51 -23.82 -6.52
N SER A 134 -1.63 -23.60 -5.83
CA SER A 134 -2.38 -24.65 -5.14
C SER A 134 -2.94 -25.68 -6.12
N ASP A 135 -3.48 -25.22 -7.25
CA ASP A 135 -4.05 -26.09 -8.30
C ASP A 135 -2.95 -26.90 -9.02
N SER A 136 -1.72 -26.40 -9.07
CA SER A 136 -0.56 -27.12 -9.61
C SER A 136 -0.10 -28.32 -8.77
N GLY A 137 -0.70 -28.53 -7.59
CA GLY A 137 -0.50 -29.68 -6.73
C GLY A 137 -0.27 -29.31 -5.26
N LYS A 138 -0.31 -30.31 -4.38
CA LYS A 138 -0.28 -30.14 -2.92
C LYS A 138 0.80 -29.15 -2.47
N VAL A 139 0.37 -28.10 -1.78
CA VAL A 139 1.24 -27.15 -1.08
C VAL A 139 1.82 -27.81 0.16
N LYS A 140 3.13 -27.68 0.37
CA LYS A 140 3.79 -28.22 1.56
C LYS A 140 3.77 -27.18 2.68
N GLU A 141 3.72 -27.65 3.92
CA GLU A 141 3.66 -26.79 5.12
C GLU A 141 4.82 -25.77 5.21
N TYR A 142 6.03 -26.15 4.78
CA TYR A 142 7.15 -25.20 4.73
C TYR A 142 6.99 -24.12 3.65
N GLU A 143 6.28 -24.42 2.56
CA GLU A 143 5.98 -23.44 1.50
C GLU A 143 4.92 -22.45 1.98
N GLU A 144 3.88 -22.91 2.68
CA GLU A 144 2.91 -22.05 3.37
C GLU A 144 3.60 -21.11 4.35
N SER A 145 4.53 -21.62 5.16
CA SER A 145 5.30 -20.81 6.11
C SER A 145 6.12 -19.72 5.41
N GLN A 146 6.78 -20.04 4.29
CA GLN A 146 7.51 -19.06 3.48
C GLN A 146 6.59 -18.01 2.86
N ILE A 147 5.43 -18.43 2.35
CA ILE A 147 4.42 -17.54 1.78
C ILE A 147 3.87 -16.60 2.85
N GLN A 148 3.53 -17.10 4.04
CA GLN A 148 3.03 -16.27 5.14
C GLN A 148 4.08 -15.24 5.59
N TYR A 149 5.35 -15.66 5.73
CA TYR A 149 6.45 -14.76 6.05
C TYR A 149 6.58 -13.63 5.01
N PHE A 150 6.52 -14.01 3.72
CA PHE A 150 6.54 -13.06 2.62
C PHE A 150 5.35 -12.10 2.68
N LEU A 151 4.12 -12.59 2.83
CA LEU A 151 2.90 -11.78 2.82
C LEU A 151 2.92 -10.73 3.94
N ASN A 152 3.36 -11.09 5.15
CA ASN A 152 3.50 -10.16 6.26
C ASN A 152 4.41 -8.96 5.91
N ARG A 153 5.56 -9.22 5.28
CA ARG A 153 6.50 -8.17 4.85
C ARG A 153 5.98 -7.41 3.64
N PHE A 154 5.35 -8.12 2.71
CA PHE A 154 4.78 -7.58 1.50
C PHE A 154 3.68 -6.54 1.80
N HIS A 155 2.74 -6.87 2.69
CA HIS A 155 1.66 -5.97 3.04
C HIS A 155 2.17 -4.67 3.67
N LEU A 156 3.08 -4.77 4.64
CA LEU A 156 3.68 -3.59 5.28
C LEU A 156 4.48 -2.74 4.28
N SER A 157 5.31 -3.38 3.45
CA SER A 157 6.08 -2.69 2.40
C SER A 157 5.15 -1.94 1.44
N ARG A 158 4.09 -2.60 0.96
CA ARG A 158 3.10 -2.01 0.04
C ARG A 158 2.35 -0.85 0.67
N ILE A 159 1.87 -0.97 1.91
CA ILE A 159 1.22 0.13 2.62
C ILE A 159 2.18 1.32 2.70
N SER A 160 3.45 1.07 3.00
CA SER A 160 4.46 2.12 3.11
C SER A 160 4.75 2.83 1.79
N ILE A 161 4.85 2.09 0.67
CA ILE A 161 5.06 2.64 -0.67
C ILE A 161 3.84 3.45 -1.10
N ARG A 162 2.64 2.93 -0.86
CA ARG A 162 1.38 3.63 -1.13
C ARG A 162 1.32 4.93 -0.34
N LEU A 163 1.57 4.90 0.97
CA LEU A 163 1.57 6.10 1.81
C LEU A 163 2.46 7.20 1.25
N LEU A 164 3.70 6.87 0.87
CA LEU A 164 4.66 7.82 0.31
C LEU A 164 4.19 8.40 -1.04
N ILE A 165 3.72 7.54 -1.94
CA ILE A 165 3.23 7.95 -3.26
C ILE A 165 1.99 8.85 -3.11
N TYR A 166 1.02 8.40 -2.31
CA TYR A 166 -0.22 9.14 -2.09
C TYR A 166 0.05 10.50 -1.46
N GLN A 167 0.90 10.58 -0.43
CA GLN A 167 1.24 11.84 0.20
C GLN A 167 1.76 12.86 -0.82
N HIS A 168 2.71 12.47 -1.67
CA HIS A 168 3.23 13.36 -2.71
C HIS A 168 2.17 13.76 -3.73
N THR A 169 1.40 12.80 -4.25
CA THR A 169 0.39 13.08 -5.28
C THR A 169 -0.78 13.91 -4.76
N MET A 170 -1.12 13.81 -3.47
CA MET A 170 -2.18 14.61 -2.85
C MET A 170 -1.70 16.02 -2.52
N CYS A 171 -0.46 16.19 -2.05
CA CYS A 171 0.08 17.51 -1.71
C CYS A 171 0.49 18.31 -2.96
N PHE A 172 0.98 17.65 -4.01
CA PHE A 172 1.65 18.32 -5.13
C PHE A 172 1.15 17.87 -6.52
N GLY A 173 0.15 17.00 -6.58
CA GLY A 173 -0.49 16.60 -7.83
C GLY A 173 -1.65 17.52 -8.21
N GLU A 174 -2.27 17.20 -9.35
CA GLU A 174 -3.45 17.91 -9.87
C GLU A 174 -4.77 17.35 -9.32
N GLU A 175 -4.72 16.38 -8.40
CA GLU A 175 -5.90 15.77 -7.79
C GLU A 175 -6.52 16.73 -6.77
N ILE A 176 -7.83 16.96 -6.88
CA ILE A 176 -8.57 17.81 -5.94
C ILE A 176 -8.68 17.05 -4.61
N PRO A 177 -8.25 17.64 -3.47
CA PRO A 177 -8.42 17.00 -2.17
C PRO A 177 -9.89 16.71 -1.90
N GLU A 178 -10.20 15.47 -1.49
CA GLU A 178 -11.57 15.08 -1.11
C GLU A 178 -12.09 15.90 0.09
N HIS A 179 -11.19 16.29 0.99
CA HIS A 179 -11.51 17.14 2.15
C HIS A 179 -10.49 18.28 2.34
N PRO A 180 -10.94 19.53 2.61
CA PRO A 180 -10.08 20.70 2.75
C PRO A 180 -9.08 20.64 3.91
N THR A 181 -9.38 19.83 4.94
CA THR A 181 -8.57 19.71 6.17
C THR A 181 -7.50 18.62 6.09
N HIS A 182 -7.54 17.77 5.07
CA HIS A 182 -6.57 16.69 4.91
C HIS A 182 -5.21 17.24 4.47
N LEU A 183 -4.17 16.93 5.26
CA LEU A 183 -2.78 17.26 4.92
C LEU A 183 -2.19 16.11 4.10
N GLY A 184 -2.63 16.02 2.85
CA GLY A 184 -2.37 14.85 2.01
C GLY A 184 -3.22 13.66 2.48
N PHE A 185 -2.57 12.59 2.93
CA PHE A 185 -3.24 11.36 3.35
C PHE A 185 -3.47 11.25 4.87
N VAL A 186 -2.94 12.20 5.65
CA VAL A 186 -3.05 12.23 7.11
C VAL A 186 -4.04 13.31 7.51
N ASP A 187 -4.99 12.95 8.37
CA ASP A 187 -5.86 13.88 9.05
C ASP A 187 -5.28 14.17 10.45
N PRO A 188 -4.83 15.41 10.72
CA PRO A 188 -4.34 15.77 12.05
C PRO A 188 -5.46 15.78 13.11
N LEU A 189 -6.73 15.82 12.71
CA LEU A 189 -7.91 15.87 13.57
C LEU A 189 -8.89 14.73 13.23
N CYS A 190 -8.39 13.49 13.11
CA CYS A 190 -9.20 12.32 12.81
C CYS A 190 -10.11 11.98 14.01
N TYR A 191 -11.41 12.28 13.89
CA TYR A 191 -12.43 11.90 14.86
C TYR A 191 -12.74 10.41 14.75
N VAL A 192 -12.32 9.65 15.77
CA VAL A 192 -12.36 8.18 15.74
C VAL A 192 -13.80 7.66 15.64
N GLU A 193 -14.72 8.30 16.36
CA GLU A 193 -16.13 7.91 16.39
C GLU A 193 -16.79 7.95 15.02
N ASP A 194 -16.52 8.99 14.21
CA ASP A 194 -17.12 9.16 12.88
C ASP A 194 -16.65 8.06 11.93
N ILE A 195 -15.35 7.72 11.96
CA ILE A 195 -14.78 6.65 11.14
C ILE A 195 -15.34 5.28 11.52
N ILE A 196 -15.56 5.04 12.83
CA ILE A 196 -16.18 3.80 13.31
C ILE A 196 -17.61 3.68 12.81
N LYS A 197 -18.40 4.76 12.91
CA LYS A 197 -19.80 4.78 12.46
C LYS A 197 -19.91 4.53 10.96
N ASP A 198 -19.12 5.23 10.14
CA ASP A 198 -19.09 5.04 8.69
C ASP A 198 -18.68 3.60 8.30
N ALA A 199 -17.64 3.06 8.94
CA ALA A 199 -17.24 1.67 8.71
C ALA A 199 -18.32 0.66 9.12
N PHE A 200 -19.03 0.92 10.23
CA PHE A 200 -20.13 0.09 10.69
C PHE A 200 -21.31 0.13 9.73
N GLU A 201 -21.76 1.32 9.32
CA GLU A 201 -22.91 1.51 8.42
C GLU A 201 -22.68 0.80 7.08
N ASN A 202 -21.48 0.92 6.50
CA ASN A 202 -21.14 0.23 5.26
C ASN A 202 -21.05 -1.30 5.44
N ALA A 203 -20.54 -1.80 6.57
CA ALA A 203 -20.53 -3.23 6.87
C ALA A 203 -21.96 -3.76 7.11
N GLN A 204 -22.79 -2.97 7.79
CA GLN A 204 -24.20 -3.27 8.06
C GLN A 204 -24.97 -3.40 6.76
N PHE A 205 -24.82 -2.44 5.84
CA PHE A 205 -25.45 -2.48 4.52
C PHE A 205 -25.12 -3.77 3.75
N LEU A 206 -23.85 -4.22 3.79
CA LEU A 206 -23.46 -5.49 3.16
C LEU A 206 -24.03 -6.71 3.88
N CYS A 207 -24.07 -6.69 5.21
CA CYS A 207 -24.62 -7.77 6.01
C CYS A 207 -26.13 -7.93 5.76
N GLU A 208 -26.89 -6.83 5.80
CA GLU A 208 -28.32 -6.81 5.48
C GLU A 208 -28.59 -7.25 4.04
N GLY A 209 -27.74 -6.83 3.09
CA GLY A 209 -27.85 -7.27 1.70
C GLY A 209 -27.71 -8.79 1.50
N TYR A 210 -26.97 -9.48 2.37
CA TYR A 210 -26.73 -10.93 2.26
C TYR A 210 -27.62 -11.76 3.20
N TYR A 211 -27.81 -11.32 4.44
CA TYR A 211 -28.52 -12.05 5.50
C TYR A 211 -29.92 -11.50 5.81
N LEU A 212 -30.34 -10.40 5.17
CA LEU A 212 -31.60 -9.69 5.43
C LEU A 212 -31.72 -9.13 6.87
N THR A 213 -30.64 -9.17 7.63
CA THR A 213 -30.54 -8.66 8.99
C THR A 213 -29.08 -8.34 9.33
N ALA A 214 -28.88 -7.49 10.33
CA ALA A 214 -27.58 -7.19 10.90
C ALA A 214 -27.72 -6.79 12.38
N PRO A 215 -26.71 -7.05 13.23
CA PRO A 215 -26.71 -6.59 14.62
C PRO A 215 -26.58 -5.07 14.70
N SER A 216 -27.08 -4.46 15.78
CA SER A 216 -26.96 -3.03 16.06
C SER A 216 -25.59 -2.66 16.66
N LEU A 217 -25.13 -1.42 16.43
CA LEU A 217 -23.94 -0.86 17.09
C LEU A 217 -24.29 -0.26 18.46
N GLU A 218 -23.60 -0.71 19.50
CA GLU A 218 -23.49 0.04 20.76
C GLU A 218 -22.08 0.63 20.88
N LEU A 219 -21.96 1.95 20.76
CA LEU A 219 -20.67 2.65 20.83
C LEU A 219 -20.56 3.47 22.12
N ARG A 220 -19.48 3.27 22.86
CA ARG A 220 -19.14 4.05 24.06
C ARG A 220 -17.75 4.65 23.91
N CYS A 221 -17.66 5.97 23.89
CA CYS A 221 -16.40 6.71 23.80
C CYS A 221 -15.99 7.21 25.19
N ILE A 222 -14.79 6.87 25.64
CA ILE A 222 -14.24 7.30 26.94
C ILE A 222 -12.89 7.98 26.70
N ASN A 223 -12.88 9.31 26.80
CA ASN A 223 -11.65 10.10 26.67
C ASN A 223 -11.06 10.39 28.06
N ALA A 224 -10.13 9.54 28.51
CA ALA A 224 -9.52 9.70 29.83
C ALA A 224 -8.64 10.96 29.95
N THR A 225 -8.15 11.49 28.84
CA THR A 225 -7.30 12.70 28.82
C THR A 225 -8.14 13.96 28.93
N ASN A 226 -9.21 14.05 28.13
CA ASN A 226 -10.14 15.17 28.10
C ASN A 226 -11.60 14.63 28.12
N PRO A 227 -12.19 14.39 29.31
CA PRO A 227 -13.48 13.70 29.43
C PRO A 227 -14.67 14.31 28.66
N ASP A 228 -14.66 15.63 28.46
CA ASP A 228 -15.74 16.35 27.76
C ASP A 228 -15.48 16.52 26.25
N GLU A 229 -14.37 16.00 25.74
CA GLU A 229 -13.99 16.13 24.33
C GLU A 229 -14.07 14.80 23.57
N PRO A 230 -14.48 14.82 22.29
CA PRO A 230 -14.47 13.63 21.45
C PRO A 230 -13.06 13.06 21.30
N ILE A 231 -12.97 11.73 21.09
CA ILE A 231 -11.69 11.06 20.85
C ILE A 231 -11.19 11.43 19.46
N CYS A 232 -10.12 12.22 19.42
CA CYS A 232 -9.50 12.74 18.21
C CYS A 232 -8.00 12.39 18.21
N ILE A 233 -7.51 11.84 17.08
CA ILE A 233 -6.10 11.47 16.92
C ILE A 233 -5.56 11.96 15.57
N ALA A 234 -4.25 12.20 15.48
CA ALA A 234 -3.60 12.39 14.19
C ALA A 234 -3.37 11.02 13.54
N TYR A 235 -4.09 10.71 12.46
CA TYR A 235 -4.03 9.39 11.83
C TYR A 235 -4.39 9.43 10.35
N VAL A 236 -4.37 8.26 9.70
CA VAL A 236 -4.83 8.07 8.33
C VAL A 236 -6.26 7.51 8.38
N PRO A 237 -7.31 8.31 8.08
CA PRO A 237 -8.70 7.87 8.23
C PRO A 237 -9.03 6.59 7.47
N SER A 238 -8.59 6.48 6.21
CA SER A 238 -8.84 5.31 5.37
C SER A 238 -8.21 4.02 5.92
N HIS A 239 -7.07 4.09 6.60
CA HIS A 239 -6.49 2.92 7.26
C HIS A 239 -7.35 2.46 8.43
N LEU A 240 -7.80 3.40 9.27
CA LEU A 240 -8.68 3.09 10.40
C LEU A 240 -10.02 2.54 9.90
N TYR A 241 -10.61 3.17 8.89
CA TYR A 241 -11.84 2.71 8.23
C TYR A 241 -11.69 1.25 7.78
N HIS A 242 -10.64 0.92 7.02
CA HIS A 242 -10.44 -0.45 6.53
C HIS A 242 -10.30 -1.47 7.66
N ILE A 243 -9.57 -1.12 8.73
CA ILE A 243 -9.44 -2.00 9.91
C ILE A 243 -10.82 -2.25 10.53
N MET A 244 -11.57 -1.19 10.82
CA MET A 244 -12.88 -1.29 11.46
C MET A 244 -13.90 -2.02 10.58
N PHE A 245 -13.94 -1.70 9.29
CA PHE A 245 -14.85 -2.31 8.33
C PHE A 245 -14.64 -3.83 8.21
N GLU A 246 -13.39 -4.31 8.13
CA GLU A 246 -13.11 -5.75 8.09
C GLU A 246 -13.47 -6.44 9.42
N LEU A 247 -13.21 -5.80 10.56
CA LEU A 247 -13.61 -6.31 11.87
C LEU A 247 -15.13 -6.41 11.99
N PHE A 248 -15.87 -5.39 11.55
CA PHE A 248 -17.33 -5.38 11.58
C PHE A 248 -17.92 -6.45 10.68
N LYS A 249 -17.47 -6.60 9.42
CA LYS A 249 -17.94 -7.68 8.54
C LYS A 249 -17.79 -9.06 9.18
N ASN A 250 -16.63 -9.34 9.78
CA ASN A 250 -16.36 -10.62 10.43
C ASN A 250 -17.24 -10.81 11.68
N SER A 251 -17.41 -9.76 12.48
CA SER A 251 -18.21 -9.81 13.71
C SER A 251 -19.70 -9.97 13.39
N MET A 252 -20.23 -9.22 12.43
CA MET A 252 -21.61 -9.34 11.95
C MET A 252 -21.90 -10.73 11.39
N ARG A 253 -21.01 -11.25 10.53
CA ARG A 253 -21.13 -12.61 9.99
C ARG A 253 -21.23 -13.64 11.10
N ALA A 254 -20.31 -13.59 12.07
CA ALA A 254 -20.33 -14.53 13.19
C ALA A 254 -21.60 -14.38 14.03
N THR A 255 -22.02 -13.16 14.36
CA THR A 255 -23.24 -12.94 15.14
C THR A 255 -24.47 -13.48 14.42
N VAL A 256 -24.59 -13.29 13.11
CA VAL A 256 -25.78 -13.74 12.36
C VAL A 256 -25.75 -15.26 12.10
N GLU A 257 -24.61 -15.85 11.77
CA GLU A 257 -24.50 -17.29 11.52
C GLU A 257 -24.68 -18.14 12.80
N TYR A 258 -24.38 -17.57 13.98
CA TYR A 258 -24.39 -18.28 15.26
C TYR A 258 -25.32 -17.66 16.32
N ALA A 259 -26.24 -16.78 15.94
CA ALA A 259 -27.32 -16.34 16.82
C ALA A 259 -28.29 -17.51 17.03
N GLU A 260 -28.34 -18.06 18.24
CA GLU A 260 -29.37 -19.00 18.70
C GLU A 260 -30.74 -18.33 18.85
#